data_AF-A0A662VL28-F1
#
_entry.id   AF-A0A662VL28-F1
#
_cell.length_a   1.000
_cell.length_b   1.000
_cell.length_c   1.000
_cell.angle_alpha   90.00
_cell.angle_beta   90.00
_cell.angle_gamma   90.00
#
_symmetry.space_group_name_H-M   'P 1'
#
loop_
_entity.id
_entity.type
_entity.pdbx_description
1 polymer ?
#
loop_
_entity_poly.entity_id
_entity_poly.type
_entity_poly.pdbx_seq_one_letter_code
_entity_poly.pdbx_strand_id
1 'polypeptide(L)'
;MKKTRIDESRERLVKAFYFALGSYMEQEAKKEDQWRDQNLGQLYAHLKHELEEIRRSMQSGNLTFLLHNCVDAVSLATILLAKVMEMAGLYEE
;
A
#
# COMPACT_ATOMS: atom_id res chain seq x y z
N MET A 1 -21.42 -22.19 -9.61
CA MET A 1 -21.66 -21.78 -8.21
C MET A 1 -21.86 -20.27 -8.18
N LYS A 2 -22.86 -19.74 -7.46
CA LYS A 2 -23.10 -18.28 -7.38
C LYS A 2 -22.02 -17.66 -6.50
N LYS A 3 -21.41 -16.55 -6.93
CA LYS A 3 -20.41 -15.82 -6.12
C LYS A 3 -21.08 -15.32 -4.84
N THR A 4 -20.39 -15.49 -3.72
CA THR A 4 -20.79 -14.96 -2.43
C THR A 4 -20.25 -13.54 -2.25
N ARG A 5 -20.79 -12.78 -1.29
CA ARG A 5 -20.27 -11.46 -0.91
C ARG A 5 -18.78 -11.51 -0.53
N ILE A 6 -18.34 -12.58 0.13
CA ILE A 6 -16.93 -12.73 0.52
C ILE A 6 -16.02 -12.98 -0.69
N ASP A 7 -16.51 -13.71 -1.71
CA ASP A 7 -15.78 -13.89 -2.97
C ASP A 7 -15.58 -12.55 -3.70
N GLU A 8 -16.62 -11.71 -3.73
CA GLU A 8 -16.56 -10.39 -4.34
C GLU A 8 -15.60 -9.45 -3.59
N SER A 9 -15.65 -9.43 -2.25
CA SER A 9 -14.70 -8.67 -1.44
C SER A 9 -13.26 -9.13 -1.68
N ARG A 10 -13.01 -10.44 -1.68
CA ARG A 10 -11.68 -11.00 -1.98
C ARG A 10 -11.20 -10.56 -3.35
N GLU A 11 -12.03 -10.71 -4.38
CA GLU A 11 -11.64 -10.33 -5.75
C GLU A 11 -11.28 -8.85 -5.87
N ARG A 12 -12.07 -7.95 -5.26
CA ARG A 12 -11.80 -6.51 -5.29
C ARG A 12 -10.53 -6.15 -4.55
N LEU A 13 -10.35 -6.65 -3.33
CA LEU A 13 -9.19 -6.33 -2.50
C LEU A 13 -7.90 -6.90 -3.08
N VAL A 14 -7.93 -8.12 -3.61
CA VAL A 14 -6.76 -8.74 -4.29
C VAL A 14 -6.36 -7.95 -5.53
N LYS A 15 -7.32 -7.52 -6.36
CA LYS A 15 -7.02 -6.67 -7.52
C LYS A 15 -6.39 -5.34 -7.12
N ALA A 16 -6.93 -4.67 -6.10
CA ALA A 16 -6.38 -3.42 -5.59
C ALA A 16 -4.97 -3.60 -5.01
N PHE A 17 -4.76 -4.68 -4.24
CA PHE A 17 -3.45 -5.02 -3.67
C PHE A 17 -2.40 -5.25 -4.76
N TYR A 18 -2.69 -6.10 -5.76
CA TYR A 18 -1.74 -6.36 -6.84
C TYR A 18 -1.49 -5.14 -7.72
N PHE A 19 -2.48 -4.25 -7.87
CA PHE A 19 -2.28 -2.97 -8.54
C PHE A 19 -1.27 -2.09 -7.78
N ALA A 20 -1.43 -1.94 -6.46
CA ALA A 20 -0.50 -1.18 -5.64
C ALA A 20 0.90 -1.82 -5.62
N LEU A 21 0.98 -3.15 -5.48
CA LEU A 21 2.24 -3.90 -5.55
C LEU A 21 2.95 -3.65 -6.89
N GLY A 22 2.25 -3.74 -8.02
CA GLY A 22 2.83 -3.46 -9.33
C GLY A 22 3.41 -2.04 -9.41
N SER A 23 2.67 -1.04 -8.91
CA SER A 23 3.15 0.35 -8.85
C SER A 23 4.42 0.48 -8.01
N TYR A 24 4.46 -0.15 -6.84
CA TYR A 24 5.64 -0.15 -5.97
C TYR A 24 6.85 -0.82 -6.65
N MET A 25 6.68 -2.00 -7.24
CA MET A 25 7.77 -2.70 -7.92
C MET A 25 8.36 -1.86 -9.07
N GLU A 26 7.52 -1.12 -9.79
CA GLU A 26 8.00 -0.19 -10.82
C GLU A 26 8.80 0.99 -10.24
N GLN A 27 8.38 1.52 -9.09
CA GLN A 27 9.09 2.59 -8.39
C GLN A 27 10.44 2.09 -7.86
N GLU A 28 10.48 0.93 -7.21
CA GLU A 28 11.71 0.30 -6.71
C GLU A 28 12.70 0.04 -7.86
N ALA A 29 12.23 -0.52 -8.97
CA ALA A 29 13.08 -0.86 -10.11
C ALA A 29 13.61 0.35 -10.90
N LYS A 30 12.84 1.45 -10.99
CA LYS A 30 13.15 2.59 -11.88
C LYS A 30 13.62 3.84 -11.16
N LYS A 31 13.20 4.04 -9.92
CA LYS A 31 13.43 5.28 -9.15
C LYS A 31 14.33 5.07 -7.94
N GLU A 32 14.91 3.86 -7.80
CA GLU A 32 15.73 3.47 -6.65
C GLU A 32 15.03 3.76 -5.32
N ASP A 33 13.73 3.46 -5.25
CA ASP A 33 12.95 3.74 -4.05
C ASP A 33 13.50 2.93 -2.85
N GLN A 34 13.72 3.62 -1.72
CA GLN A 34 14.39 3.10 -0.53
C GLN A 34 13.41 2.80 0.61
N TRP A 35 12.09 2.82 0.38
CA TRP A 35 11.11 2.63 1.46
C TRP A 35 11.27 1.30 2.20
N ARG A 36 11.64 0.21 1.51
CA ARG A 36 11.92 -1.09 2.16
C ARG A 36 13.09 -1.03 3.13
N ASP A 37 14.02 -0.10 2.96
CA ASP A 37 15.23 0.01 3.75
C ASP A 37 15.04 0.97 4.96
N GLN A 38 13.94 1.72 4.98
CA GLN A 38 13.61 2.61 6.10
C GLN A 38 13.18 1.84 7.36
N ASN A 39 13.35 2.46 8.52
CA ASN A 39 12.87 1.89 9.78
C ASN A 39 11.36 2.06 9.97
N LEU A 40 10.78 1.34 10.93
CA LEU A 40 9.33 1.37 11.21
C LEU A 40 8.78 2.78 11.46
N GLY A 41 9.56 3.62 12.17
CA GLY A 41 9.15 4.98 12.50
C GLY A 41 9.05 5.88 11.27
N GLN A 42 9.99 5.75 10.34
CA GLN A 42 9.99 6.48 9.07
C GLN A 42 8.83 6.02 8.17
N LEU A 43 8.62 4.70 8.06
CA LEU A 43 7.49 4.15 7.31
C LEU A 43 6.14 4.62 7.87
N TYR A 44 5.97 4.59 9.19
CA TYR A 44 4.77 5.09 9.86
C TYR A 44 4.55 6.59 9.62
N ALA A 45 5.61 7.39 9.75
CA ALA A 45 5.54 8.84 9.52
C ALA A 45 5.12 9.16 8.08
N HIS A 46 5.65 8.43 7.09
CA HIS A 46 5.29 8.64 5.70
C HIS A 46 3.88 8.12 5.37
N LEU A 47 3.48 6.95 5.89
CA LEU A 47 2.10 6.47 5.76
C LEU A 47 1.09 7.49 6.32
N LYS A 48 1.40 8.13 7.45
CA LYS A 48 0.56 9.20 8.02
C LYS A 48 0.47 10.41 7.08
N HIS A 49 1.56 10.77 6.40
CA HIS A 49 1.54 11.83 5.39
C HIS A 49 0.60 11.46 4.23
N GLU A 50 0.70 10.25 3.70
CA GLU A 50 -0.17 9.79 2.60
C GLU A 50 -1.66 9.79 2.98
N LEU A 51 -2.00 9.43 4.22
CA LEU A 51 -3.38 9.53 4.71
C LEU A 51 -3.91 10.97 4.71
N GLU A 52 -3.07 11.96 5.02
CA GLU A 52 -3.46 13.37 4.93
C GLU A 52 -3.62 13.84 3.47
N GLU A 53 -2.77 13.37 2.55
CA GLU A 53 -2.88 13.69 1.13
C GLU A 53 -4.09 13.00 0.47
N ILE A 54 -4.47 11.80 0.91
CA ILE A 54 -5.75 11.16 0.58
C ILE A 54 -6.90 12.06 1.03
N ARG A 55 -6.88 12.53 2.28
CA ARG A 55 -7.91 13.43 2.82
C ARG A 55 -8.05 14.71 1.99
N ARG A 56 -6.93 15.34 1.62
CA ARG A 56 -6.91 16.54 0.76
C ARG A 56 -7.44 16.25 -0.64
N SER A 57 -7.08 15.10 -1.23
CA SER A 57 -7.53 14.70 -2.56
C SER A 57 -9.03 14.39 -2.61
N MET A 58 -9.59 13.80 -1.55
CA MET A 58 -11.04 13.63 -1.40
C MET A 58 -11.76 14.98 -1.35
N GLN A 59 -11.20 15.96 -0.64
CA GLN A 59 -11.80 17.30 -0.51
C GLN A 59 -11.76 18.09 -1.83
N SER A 60 -10.70 17.93 -2.62
CA SER A 60 -10.55 18.62 -3.90
C SER A 60 -11.25 17.91 -5.07
N GLY A 61 -11.77 16.70 -4.86
CA GLY A 61 -12.40 15.89 -5.92
C GLY A 61 -11.41 15.37 -6.97
N ASN A 62 -10.10 15.40 -6.69
CA ASN A 62 -9.08 14.99 -7.63
C ASN A 62 -8.86 13.48 -7.60
N LEU A 63 -9.61 12.75 -8.42
CA LEU A 63 -9.61 11.29 -8.45
C LEU A 63 -8.25 10.67 -8.79
N THR A 64 -7.47 11.29 -9.67
CA THR A 64 -6.16 10.78 -10.08
C THR A 64 -5.18 10.81 -8.92
N PHE A 65 -5.09 11.94 -8.21
CA PHE A 65 -4.24 12.06 -7.02
C PHE A 65 -4.77 11.22 -5.86
N LEU A 66 -6.09 11.13 -5.70
CA LEU A 66 -6.69 10.25 -4.72
C LEU A 66 -6.27 8.78 -4.94
N LEU A 67 -6.31 8.31 -6.20
CA LEU A 67 -5.88 6.95 -6.53
C LEU A 67 -4.40 6.74 -6.25
N HIS A 68 -3.55 7.69 -6.65
CA HIS A 68 -2.10 7.67 -6.40
C HIS A 68 -1.80 7.55 -4.91
N ASN A 69 -2.35 8.45 -4.08
CA ASN A 69 -2.07 8.46 -2.65
C ASN A 69 -2.63 7.21 -1.95
N CYS A 70 -3.76 6.67 -2.44
CA CYS A 70 -4.26 5.37 -1.96
C CYS A 70 -3.28 4.22 -2.27
N VAL A 71 -2.68 4.22 -3.46
CA VAL A 71 -1.66 3.23 -3.85
C VAL A 71 -0.44 3.34 -2.93
N ASP A 72 0.08 4.54 -2.71
CA ASP A 72 1.24 4.74 -1.85
C ASP A 72 0.95 4.31 -0.41
N ALA A 73 -0.23 4.66 0.12
CA ALA A 73 -0.63 4.22 1.45
C ALA A 73 -0.71 2.68 1.57
N VAL A 74 -1.25 1.98 0.56
CA VAL A 74 -1.28 0.51 0.55
C VAL A 74 0.13 -0.07 0.48
N SER A 75 1.00 0.47 -0.37
CA SER A 75 2.38 0.03 -0.51
C SER A 75 3.14 0.19 0.81
N LEU A 76 3.09 1.38 1.43
CA LEU A 76 3.75 1.66 2.70
C LEU A 76 3.21 0.81 3.85
N ALA A 77 1.89 0.63 3.94
CA ALA A 77 1.29 -0.25 4.93
C ALA A 77 1.71 -1.71 4.75
N THR A 78 1.86 -2.16 3.50
CA THR A 78 2.30 -3.53 3.18
C THR A 78 3.78 -3.73 3.53
N ILE A 79 4.66 -2.76 3.22
CA ILE A 79 6.08 -2.80 3.61
C ILE A 79 6.20 -2.80 5.13
N LEU A 80 5.44 -1.95 5.82
CA LEU A 80 5.40 -1.92 7.28
C LEU A 80 4.96 -3.26 7.86
N LEU A 81 3.88 -3.85 7.32
CA LEU A 81 3.40 -5.16 7.71
C LEU A 81 4.47 -6.24 7.47
N ALA A 82 5.15 -6.21 6.32
CA ALA A 82 6.19 -7.17 6.00
C ALA A 82 7.32 -7.14 7.05
N LYS A 83 7.80 -5.95 7.43
CA LYS A 83 8.81 -5.81 8.49
C LYS A 83 8.30 -6.30 9.85
N VAL A 84 7.05 -5.99 10.21
CA VAL A 84 6.48 -6.45 11.48
C VAL A 84 6.32 -7.98 11.49
N MET A 85 5.92 -8.58 10.37
CA MET A 85 5.84 -10.03 10.22
C MET A 85 7.22 -10.68 10.35
N GLU A 86 8.26 -10.08 9.76
CA GLU A 86 9.65 -10.56 9.88
C GLU A 86 10.10 -10.54 11.35
N MET A 87 9.87 -9.42 12.05
CA MET A 87 10.16 -9.28 13.47
C MET A 87 9.35 -10.23 14.36
N ALA A 88 8.15 -10.63 13.91
CA ALA A 88 7.30 -11.59 14.59
C ALA A 88 7.64 -13.05 14.26
N GLY A 89 8.64 -13.31 13.40
CA GLY A 89 9.00 -14.67 12.96
C GLY A 89 7.96 -15.31 12.05
N LEU A 90 7.16 -14.51 11.34
CA LEU A 90 6.13 -14.98 10.40
C LEU A 90 6.62 -15.06 8.94
N TYR A 91 7.89 -14.69 8.71
CA TYR A 91 8.61 -15.04 7.49
C TYR A 91 9.51 -16.23 7.81
N GLU A 92 9.14 -17.40 7.31
CA GLU A 92 10.07 -18.52 7.13
C GLU A 92 10.50 -18.49 5.66
N GLU A 93 11.82 -18.53 5.41
CA GLU A 93 12.38 -18.90 4.10
C GLU A 93 12.14 -20.39 3.81
#